data_AF-A0A2H5W3Y7-F1
#
_entry.id   AF-A0A2H5W3Y7-F1
#
_cell.length_a   1.000
_cell.length_b   1.000
_cell.length_c   1.000
_cell.angle_alpha   90.00
_cell.angle_beta   90.00
_cell.angle_gamma   90.00
#
_symmetry.space_group_name_H-M   'P 1'
#
loop_
_entity.id
_entity.type
_entity.pdbx_description
1 polymer ?
#
loop_
_entity_poly.entity_id
_entity_poly.type
_entity_poly.pdbx_seq_one_letter_code
_entity_poly.pdbx_strand_id
1 'polypeptide(L)'
;MGIKTVAPVNSSRRFQTFLTKEEITAEEPYKPLTVSKRRIHGRNNDGHITVRHRGGGHKRLYRIIDFKRDKFGVPARVATIEYDPNRSAFIALLHYADGEKRYILAPHGLKVGQTVVSGPDADILVGNALPLRNIPVGTTIHNIELRPGKGGQLVRSAGSAAQLLAKEGDYAHVRLPSGEIRLIHLNCMATIGQVSNLDHENISLGKAGRKRWLGIRPTTRGIAMNPIDHPHGGGEGRSKGNHPQTPWGQPTLGYKTRRNRRTDRFIIQRRK
;
A
#
# COMPACT_ATOMS: atom_id res chain seq x y z
N MET A 1 -1.89 -13.51 -13.39
CA MET A 1 -0.96 -13.74 -12.26
C MET A 1 -1.35 -15.04 -11.59
N GLY A 2 -0.36 -15.76 -11.08
CA GLY A 2 -0.58 -17.05 -10.47
C GLY A 2 0.13 -17.18 -9.13
N ILE A 3 -0.41 -18.05 -8.30
CA ILE A 3 0.24 -18.50 -7.08
C ILE A 3 0.93 -19.82 -7.39
N LYS A 4 2.24 -19.86 -7.22
CA LYS A 4 3.04 -21.07 -7.31
C LYS A 4 3.06 -21.76 -5.95
N THR A 5 2.48 -22.95 -5.89
CA THR A 5 2.71 -23.92 -4.81
C THR A 5 4.02 -24.65 -5.06
N VAL A 6 4.63 -25.18 -3.99
CA VAL A 6 5.89 -25.94 -4.06
C VAL A 6 5.68 -27.33 -3.50
N ALA A 7 6.41 -28.31 -4.03
CA ALA A 7 6.37 -29.67 -3.51
C ALA A 7 6.71 -29.69 -2.00
N PRO A 8 6.00 -30.48 -1.18
CA PRO A 8 6.15 -30.49 0.28
C PRO A 8 7.39 -31.28 0.74
N VAL A 9 8.56 -30.98 0.18
CA VAL A 9 9.84 -31.65 0.49
C VAL A 9 10.29 -31.47 1.95
N ASN A 10 9.74 -30.48 2.65
CA ASN A 10 9.86 -30.34 4.10
C ASN A 10 8.61 -29.68 4.69
N SER A 11 8.47 -29.76 6.03
CA SER A 11 7.31 -29.24 6.76
C SER A 11 7.02 -27.77 6.47
N SER A 12 8.07 -26.96 6.31
CA SER A 12 7.95 -25.52 6.04
C SER A 12 7.47 -25.19 4.62
N ARG A 13 7.74 -26.09 3.65
CA ARG A 13 7.38 -25.92 2.23
C ARG A 13 5.92 -26.29 1.96
N ARG A 14 5.33 -27.20 2.74
CA ARG A 14 3.94 -27.69 2.58
C ARG A 14 2.90 -26.59 2.40
N PHE A 15 3.00 -25.52 3.18
CA PHE A 15 2.05 -24.40 3.16
C PHE A 15 2.61 -23.14 2.52
N GLN A 16 3.82 -23.19 1.97
CA GLN A 16 4.48 -22.01 1.44
C GLN A 16 4.04 -21.77 0.00
N THR A 17 3.61 -20.55 -0.30
CA THR A 17 3.27 -20.15 -1.67
C THR A 17 4.10 -18.96 -2.14
N PHE A 18 4.28 -18.86 -3.45
CA PHE A 18 5.05 -17.79 -4.09
C PHE A 18 4.22 -17.16 -5.21
N LEU A 19 4.51 -15.91 -5.50
CA LEU A 19 3.93 -15.25 -6.67
C LEU A 19 4.67 -15.71 -7.93
N THR A 20 3.95 -16.01 -9.02
CA THR A 20 4.58 -16.13 -10.33
C THR A 20 4.98 -14.72 -10.80
N LYS A 21 6.28 -14.50 -11.03
CA LYS A 21 6.85 -13.17 -11.33
C LYS A 21 6.74 -12.82 -12.81
N GLU A 22 5.71 -13.29 -13.51
CA GLU A 22 5.57 -13.18 -14.98
C GLU A 22 5.49 -11.74 -15.48
N GLU A 23 4.90 -10.84 -14.68
CA GLU A 23 4.79 -9.41 -15.04
C GLU A 23 6.11 -8.64 -14.84
N ILE A 24 7.08 -9.20 -14.12
CA ILE A 24 8.36 -8.52 -13.85
C ILE A 24 9.28 -8.73 -15.04
N THR A 25 9.65 -7.64 -15.69
CA THR A 25 10.48 -7.66 -16.91
C THR A 25 11.93 -7.29 -16.66
N ALA A 26 12.26 -6.77 -15.46
CA ALA A 26 13.62 -6.44 -15.07
C ALA A 26 13.87 -6.78 -13.60
N GLU A 27 15.06 -7.31 -13.32
CA GLU A 27 15.48 -7.71 -11.97
C GLU A 27 16.22 -6.59 -11.23
N GLU A 28 16.96 -5.77 -11.97
CA GLU A 28 17.76 -4.68 -11.42
C GLU A 28 17.04 -3.33 -11.51
N PRO A 29 17.12 -2.49 -10.46
CA PRO A 29 16.52 -1.16 -10.49
C PRO A 29 17.38 -0.16 -11.25
N TYR A 30 16.74 0.88 -11.78
CA TYR A 30 17.42 2.03 -12.36
C TYR A 30 18.16 2.83 -11.27
N LYS A 31 19.49 2.66 -11.24
CA LYS A 31 20.39 3.17 -10.19
C LYS A 31 20.15 4.65 -9.80
N PRO A 32 19.97 5.62 -10.73
CA PRO A 32 19.75 7.03 -10.36
C PRO A 32 18.48 7.29 -9.54
N LEU A 33 17.46 6.44 -9.64
CA LEU A 33 16.21 6.56 -8.86
C LEU A 33 16.23 5.71 -7.58
N THR A 34 17.41 5.23 -7.16
CA THR A 34 17.57 4.48 -5.92
C THR A 34 18.31 5.28 -4.86
N VAL A 35 17.84 5.21 -3.63
CA VAL A 35 18.49 5.84 -2.47
C VAL A 35 18.62 4.85 -1.31
N SER A 36 19.64 5.04 -0.48
CA SER A 36 19.82 4.21 0.71
C SER A 36 18.65 4.41 1.68
N LYS A 37 18.08 3.31 2.18
CA LYS A 37 17.00 3.37 3.16
C LYS A 37 17.52 3.09 4.56
N ARG A 38 17.56 4.11 5.41
CA ARG A 38 17.86 3.93 6.84
C ARG A 38 16.75 3.13 7.52
N ARG A 39 17.13 2.16 8.34
CA ARG A 39 16.19 1.35 9.13
C ARG A 39 15.97 1.95 10.50
N ILE A 40 14.70 2.09 10.85
CA ILE A 40 14.26 2.68 12.13
C ILE A 40 14.05 1.60 13.21
N HIS A 41 13.79 0.35 12.81
CA HIS A 41 13.52 -0.79 13.71
C HIS A 41 12.43 -0.54 14.77
N GLY A 42 11.52 0.39 14.52
CA GLY A 42 10.42 0.73 15.43
C GLY A 42 10.79 1.68 16.58
N ARG A 43 11.96 2.34 16.52
CA ARG A 43 12.39 3.34 17.50
C ARG A 43 12.11 4.77 17.05
N ASN A 44 11.92 5.71 17.97
CA ASN A 44 11.90 7.15 17.66
C ASN A 44 13.32 7.76 17.67
N ASN A 45 13.40 9.08 17.57
CA ASN A 45 14.63 9.87 17.67
C ASN A 45 15.34 9.73 19.04
N ASP A 46 14.59 9.52 20.13
CA ASP A 46 15.15 9.30 21.47
C ASP A 46 15.65 7.86 21.70
N GLY A 47 15.48 6.98 20.71
CA GLY A 47 15.88 5.56 20.80
C GLY A 47 14.86 4.65 21.48
N HIS A 48 13.73 5.17 21.95
CA HIS A 48 12.65 4.39 22.56
C HIS A 48 11.86 3.61 21.52
N ILE A 49 11.45 2.38 21.86
CA ILE A 49 10.59 1.56 20.99
C ILE A 49 9.17 2.11 21.04
N THR A 50 8.73 2.76 19.96
CA THR A 50 7.36 3.28 19.80
C THR A 50 6.47 2.35 18.99
N VAL A 51 7.07 1.51 18.14
CA VAL A 51 6.34 0.45 17.40
C VAL A 51 6.99 -0.90 17.66
N ARG A 52 6.30 -1.73 18.45
CA ARG A 52 6.75 -3.09 18.77
C ARG A 52 6.80 -3.98 17.52
N HIS A 53 7.50 -5.12 17.66
CA HIS A 53 7.57 -6.20 16.67
C HIS A 53 8.24 -5.83 15.33
N ARG A 54 9.03 -4.74 15.26
CA ARG A 54 9.84 -4.38 14.10
C ARG A 54 11.33 -4.63 14.38
N GLY A 55 12.06 -5.18 13.40
CA GLY A 55 13.50 -5.42 13.53
C GLY A 55 14.04 -6.47 12.56
N GLY A 56 15.32 -6.36 12.19
CA GLY A 56 15.97 -7.26 11.24
C GLY A 56 15.52 -7.05 9.79
N GLY A 57 15.37 -8.15 9.04
CA GLY A 57 14.94 -8.16 7.63
C GLY A 57 16.08 -7.97 6.62
N HIS A 58 15.77 -8.18 5.33
CA HIS A 58 16.72 -8.03 4.23
C HIS A 58 17.00 -6.57 3.87
N LYS A 59 18.25 -6.20 3.52
CA LYS A 59 18.63 -4.81 3.18
C LYS A 59 17.85 -4.35 1.95
N ARG A 60 17.43 -3.09 1.92
CA ARG A 60 16.58 -2.54 0.86
C ARG A 60 17.10 -1.16 0.45
N LEU A 61 17.11 -0.91 -0.85
CA LEU A 61 17.17 0.43 -1.41
C LEU A 61 15.76 0.97 -1.55
N TYR A 62 15.55 2.25 -1.31
CA TYR A 62 14.30 2.93 -1.59
C TYR A 62 14.28 3.37 -3.05
N ARG A 63 13.18 3.10 -3.77
CA ARG A 63 12.97 3.61 -5.13
C ARG A 63 12.13 4.88 -5.01
N ILE A 64 12.60 5.95 -5.63
CA ILE A 64 11.87 7.23 -5.67
C ILE A 64 10.71 7.05 -6.64
N ILE A 65 9.49 7.17 -6.11
CA ILE A 65 8.25 7.01 -6.89
C ILE A 65 7.62 8.37 -7.11
N ASP A 66 7.24 8.63 -8.34
CA ASP A 66 6.41 9.75 -8.70
C ASP A 66 4.95 9.48 -8.32
N PHE A 67 4.55 9.97 -7.16
CA PHE A 67 3.16 9.96 -6.73
C PHE A 67 2.36 11.16 -7.25
N LYS A 68 3.03 12.20 -7.79
CA LYS A 68 2.39 13.45 -8.21
C LYS A 68 1.88 13.40 -9.65
N ARG A 69 2.62 12.75 -10.54
CA ARG A 69 2.33 12.71 -11.98
C ARG A 69 2.17 14.12 -12.56
N ASP A 70 3.10 15.01 -12.21
CA ASP A 70 3.05 16.45 -12.49
C ASP A 70 3.55 16.86 -13.88
N LYS A 71 4.11 15.93 -14.67
CA LYS A 71 4.49 16.17 -16.08
C LYS A 71 3.27 16.11 -16.98
N PHE A 72 2.50 17.18 -17.02
CA PHE A 72 1.27 17.24 -17.81
C PHE A 72 1.57 17.33 -19.32
N GLY A 73 0.83 16.57 -20.12
CA GLY A 73 0.94 16.56 -21.58
C GLY A 73 2.18 15.84 -22.16
N VAL A 74 3.16 15.47 -21.33
CA VAL A 74 4.37 14.77 -21.80
C VAL A 74 4.12 13.25 -21.79
N PRO A 75 4.09 12.59 -22.97
CA PRO A 75 3.93 11.15 -23.02
C PRO A 75 5.17 10.42 -22.50
N ALA A 76 4.95 9.29 -21.84
CA ALA A 76 6.01 8.44 -21.36
C ALA A 76 5.77 6.98 -21.75
N ARG A 77 6.79 6.31 -22.28
CA ARG A 77 6.76 4.89 -22.61
C ARG A 77 7.13 4.06 -21.39
N VAL A 78 6.35 3.01 -21.13
CA VAL A 78 6.66 2.01 -20.10
C VAL A 78 7.87 1.20 -20.57
N ALA A 79 9.00 1.36 -19.89
CA ALA A 79 10.26 0.70 -20.24
C ALA A 79 10.36 -0.68 -19.59
N THR A 80 10.09 -0.78 -18.29
CA THR A 80 10.17 -2.01 -17.51
C THR A 80 9.10 -2.04 -16.43
N ILE A 81 8.73 -3.25 -16.01
CA ILE A 81 7.94 -3.50 -14.80
C ILE A 81 8.83 -4.24 -13.81
N GLU A 82 8.91 -3.74 -12.60
CA GLU A 82 9.91 -4.15 -11.61
C GLU A 82 9.28 -4.45 -10.25
N TYR A 83 9.98 -5.30 -9.50
CA TYR A 83 9.70 -5.57 -8.10
C TYR A 83 10.24 -4.44 -7.20
N ASP A 84 9.40 -3.92 -6.30
CA ASP A 84 9.86 -3.03 -5.22
C ASP A 84 9.69 -3.67 -3.83
N PRO A 85 10.79 -3.93 -3.08
CA PRO A 85 10.72 -4.47 -1.72
C PRO A 85 10.16 -3.50 -0.67
N ASN A 86 9.87 -2.25 -1.01
CA ASN A 86 9.34 -1.23 -0.08
C ASN A 86 7.82 -1.16 -0.04
N ARG A 87 7.13 -1.83 -0.96
CA ARG A 87 5.67 -1.87 -1.03
C ARG A 87 5.18 -3.21 -1.58
N SER A 88 3.87 -3.40 -1.61
CA SER A 88 3.28 -4.62 -2.17
C SER A 88 3.10 -4.55 -3.68
N ALA A 89 2.76 -3.38 -4.23
CA ALA A 89 2.58 -3.17 -5.66
C ALA A 89 3.88 -3.28 -6.46
N PHE A 90 3.78 -3.66 -7.73
CA PHE A 90 4.87 -3.49 -8.68
C PHE A 90 5.02 -2.02 -9.08
N ILE A 91 6.17 -1.70 -9.67
CA ILE A 91 6.45 -0.38 -10.22
C ILE A 91 6.78 -0.48 -11.69
N ALA A 92 6.42 0.56 -12.43
CA ALA A 92 6.79 0.70 -13.82
C ALA A 92 7.81 1.82 -13.96
N LEU A 93 8.92 1.56 -14.64
CA LEU A 93 9.86 2.59 -15.08
C LEU A 93 9.32 3.22 -16.35
N LEU A 94 9.16 4.54 -16.31
CA LEU A 94 8.73 5.33 -17.45
C LEU A 94 9.91 6.07 -18.06
N HIS A 95 9.99 6.08 -19.38
CA HIS A 95 10.84 6.96 -20.16
C HIS A 95 9.96 8.05 -20.79
N TYR A 96 10.06 9.28 -20.30
CA TYR A 96 9.35 10.42 -20.86
C TYR A 96 9.98 10.85 -22.20
N ALA A 97 9.18 11.45 -23.07
CA ALA A 97 9.65 11.97 -24.35
C ALA A 97 10.76 13.04 -24.22
N ASP A 98 10.82 13.74 -23.09
CA ASP A 98 11.86 14.71 -22.76
C ASP A 98 13.15 14.09 -22.16
N GLY A 99 13.22 12.75 -22.10
CA GLY A 99 14.38 12.02 -21.62
C GLY A 99 14.41 11.75 -20.12
N GLU A 100 13.51 12.36 -19.32
CA GLU A 100 13.45 12.05 -17.88
C GLU A 100 12.91 10.65 -17.65
N LYS A 101 13.39 10.00 -16.58
CA LYS A 101 12.91 8.68 -16.15
C LYS A 101 12.30 8.79 -14.77
N ARG A 102 11.14 8.17 -14.57
CA ARG A 102 10.48 8.11 -13.27
C ARG A 102 9.84 6.76 -13.03
N TYR A 103 9.76 6.36 -11.77
CA TYR A 103 8.95 5.22 -11.38
C TYR A 103 7.53 5.66 -11.03
N ILE A 104 6.55 4.89 -11.47
CA ILE A 104 5.17 4.99 -11.00
C ILE A 104 4.74 3.67 -10.36
N LEU A 105 3.62 3.68 -9.64
CA LEU A 105 2.93 2.43 -9.31
C LEU A 105 2.44 1.80 -10.62
N ALA A 106 2.72 0.51 -10.82
CA ALA A 106 2.20 -0.20 -11.97
C ALA A 106 0.71 -0.49 -11.74
N PRO A 107 -0.19 -0.04 -12.63
CA PRO A 107 -1.57 -0.50 -12.66
C PRO A 107 -1.65 -1.94 -13.19
N HIS A 108 -2.71 -2.65 -12.84
CA HIS A 108 -3.02 -3.95 -13.41
C HIS A 108 -3.34 -3.81 -14.91
N GLY A 109 -2.76 -4.70 -15.73
CA GLY A 109 -2.93 -4.68 -17.19
C GLY A 109 -1.98 -3.73 -17.94
N LEU A 110 -1.17 -2.93 -17.22
CA LEU A 110 -0.12 -2.13 -17.86
C LEU A 110 0.98 -3.04 -18.39
N LYS A 111 1.37 -2.87 -19.65
CA LYS A 111 2.40 -3.67 -20.33
C LYS A 111 3.58 -2.80 -20.74
N VAL A 112 4.76 -3.42 -20.83
CA VAL A 112 5.95 -2.77 -21.41
C VAL A 112 5.68 -2.35 -22.85
N GLY A 113 6.12 -1.15 -23.21
CA GLY A 113 5.91 -0.53 -24.52
C GLY A 113 4.66 0.35 -24.62
N GLN A 114 3.72 0.26 -23.68
CA GLN A 114 2.56 1.16 -23.66
C GLN A 114 2.99 2.60 -23.34
N THR A 115 2.23 3.56 -23.87
CA THR A 115 2.41 4.99 -23.58
C THR A 115 1.41 5.40 -22.52
N VAL A 116 1.89 6.12 -21.50
CA VAL A 116 1.07 6.73 -20.46
C VAL A 116 1.27 8.24 -20.45
N VAL A 117 0.19 8.96 -20.18
CA VAL A 117 0.17 10.43 -20.13
C VAL A 117 -0.46 10.87 -18.82
N SER A 118 -0.04 12.03 -18.33
CA SER A 118 -0.71 12.73 -17.23
C SER A 118 -1.23 14.07 -17.71
N GLY A 119 -2.37 14.51 -17.18
CA GLY A 119 -2.95 15.82 -17.50
C GLY A 119 -4.47 15.80 -17.61
N PRO A 120 -5.11 16.98 -17.69
CA PRO A 120 -6.56 17.10 -17.87
C PRO A 120 -7.05 16.56 -19.22
N ASP A 121 -6.20 16.63 -20.25
CA ASP A 121 -6.53 16.23 -21.63
C ASP A 121 -6.11 14.79 -21.96
N ALA A 122 -5.65 14.01 -20.97
CA ALA A 122 -5.26 12.63 -21.21
C ALA A 122 -6.48 11.74 -21.46
N ASP A 123 -6.32 10.69 -22.28
CA ASP A 123 -7.40 9.74 -22.51
C ASP A 123 -7.69 8.90 -21.26
N ILE A 124 -8.92 8.39 -21.16
CA ILE A 124 -9.38 7.50 -20.08
C ILE A 124 -8.86 6.07 -20.33
N LEU A 125 -7.55 5.90 -20.21
CA LEU A 125 -6.84 4.63 -20.38
C LEU A 125 -6.08 4.27 -19.10
N VAL A 126 -5.87 2.97 -18.88
CA VAL A 126 -5.18 2.45 -17.70
C VAL A 126 -3.75 3.01 -17.64
N GLY A 127 -3.38 3.55 -16.48
CA GLY A 127 -2.06 4.18 -16.26
C GLY A 127 -1.99 5.67 -16.55
N ASN A 128 -2.97 6.23 -17.26
CA ASN A 128 -3.11 7.68 -17.37
C ASN A 128 -3.60 8.28 -16.05
N ALA A 129 -3.12 9.49 -15.75
CA ALA A 129 -3.48 10.21 -14.54
C ALA A 129 -4.14 11.55 -14.88
N LEU A 130 -5.32 11.78 -14.32
CA LEU A 130 -6.14 12.95 -14.60
C LEU A 130 -6.70 13.53 -13.29
N PRO A 131 -7.11 14.81 -13.28
CA PRO A 131 -7.93 15.35 -12.21
C PRO A 131 -9.28 14.64 -12.14
N LEU A 132 -9.82 14.43 -10.93
CA LEU A 132 -11.12 13.76 -10.73
C LEU A 132 -12.27 14.41 -11.52
N ARG A 133 -12.20 15.71 -11.80
CA ARG A 133 -13.19 16.41 -12.65
C ARG A 133 -13.27 15.85 -14.08
N ASN A 134 -12.15 15.41 -14.65
CA ASN A 134 -12.06 14.91 -16.03
C ASN A 134 -12.38 13.40 -16.11
N ILE A 135 -12.33 12.68 -15.00
CA ILE A 135 -12.53 11.24 -14.96
C ILE A 135 -14.03 10.88 -14.96
N PRO A 136 -14.55 10.05 -15.87
CA PRO A 136 -15.96 9.67 -15.88
C PRO A 136 -16.40 8.98 -14.58
N VAL A 137 -17.64 9.23 -14.18
CA VAL A 137 -18.25 8.56 -13.02
C VAL A 137 -18.36 7.06 -13.29
N GLY A 138 -18.19 6.24 -12.26
CA GLY A 138 -18.20 4.77 -12.32
C GLY A 138 -16.82 4.15 -12.58
N THR A 139 -15.84 4.94 -13.03
CA THR A 139 -14.49 4.45 -13.32
C THR A 139 -13.73 3.99 -12.08
N THR A 140 -12.88 3.00 -12.29
CA THR A 140 -11.96 2.48 -11.28
C THR A 140 -10.66 3.27 -11.29
N ILE A 141 -10.26 3.76 -10.12
CA ILE A 141 -9.12 4.65 -9.93
C ILE A 141 -8.23 4.20 -8.77
N HIS A 142 -6.96 4.56 -8.82
CA HIS A 142 -5.97 4.35 -7.76
C HIS A 142 -5.02 5.54 -7.64
N ASN A 143 -4.12 5.48 -6.65
CA ASN A 143 -3.13 6.53 -6.35
C ASN A 143 -3.76 7.94 -6.23
N ILE A 144 -4.84 8.05 -5.46
CA ILE A 144 -5.67 9.27 -5.41
C ILE A 144 -5.05 10.28 -4.44
N GLU A 145 -4.97 11.53 -4.87
CA GLU A 145 -4.59 12.65 -4.00
C GLU A 145 -5.69 12.96 -2.96
N LEU A 146 -5.30 13.24 -1.72
CA LEU A 146 -6.24 13.75 -0.71
C LEU A 146 -6.38 15.27 -0.77
N ARG A 147 -5.36 15.96 -1.31
CA ARG A 147 -5.32 17.39 -1.54
C ARG A 147 -4.63 17.65 -2.87
N PRO A 148 -5.08 18.61 -3.69
CA PRO A 148 -4.48 18.92 -4.98
C PRO A 148 -2.97 19.16 -4.85
N GLY A 149 -2.17 18.48 -5.68
CA GLY A 149 -0.72 18.66 -5.78
C GLY A 149 0.12 18.04 -4.65
N LYS A 150 -0.49 17.38 -3.67
CA LYS A 150 0.24 16.66 -2.61
C LYS A 150 0.73 15.27 -3.02
N GLY A 151 0.38 14.81 -4.23
CA GLY A 151 0.65 13.47 -4.70
C GLY A 151 -0.30 12.43 -4.09
N GLY A 152 -0.38 11.28 -4.76
CA GLY A 152 -1.27 10.20 -4.39
C GLY A 152 -0.97 9.66 -2.98
N GLN A 153 -2.02 9.63 -2.15
CA GLN A 153 -1.93 9.17 -0.76
C GLN A 153 -2.81 7.95 -0.50
N LEU A 154 -3.95 7.85 -1.21
CA LEU A 154 -4.94 6.81 -1.06
C LEU A 154 -4.78 5.73 -2.15
N VAL A 155 -5.17 4.50 -1.83
CA VAL A 155 -5.27 3.38 -2.79
C VAL A 155 -3.94 3.11 -3.51
N ARG A 156 -2.92 2.66 -2.75
CA ARG A 156 -1.56 2.41 -3.25
C ARG A 156 -1.07 0.98 -3.02
N SER A 157 -1.82 0.19 -2.26
CA SER A 157 -1.51 -1.22 -2.00
C SER A 157 -1.84 -2.07 -3.22
N ALA A 158 -1.08 -3.15 -3.37
CA ALA A 158 -1.34 -4.18 -4.38
C ALA A 158 -2.82 -4.60 -4.42
N GLY A 159 -3.37 -4.74 -5.62
CA GLY A 159 -4.76 -5.10 -5.86
C GLY A 159 -5.81 -4.10 -5.39
N SER A 160 -5.43 -2.95 -4.80
CA SER A 160 -6.41 -1.98 -4.32
C SER A 160 -6.93 -1.10 -5.45
N ALA A 161 -8.22 -0.79 -5.38
CA ALA A 161 -8.93 0.09 -6.30
C ALA A 161 -9.99 0.89 -5.52
N ALA A 162 -10.29 2.08 -5.99
CA ALA A 162 -11.44 2.87 -5.56
C ALA A 162 -12.34 3.16 -6.77
N GLN A 163 -13.57 3.54 -6.49
CA GLN A 163 -14.54 3.86 -7.52
C GLN A 163 -15.05 5.29 -7.35
N LEU A 164 -15.10 6.04 -8.44
CA LEU A 164 -15.74 7.36 -8.48
C LEU A 164 -17.26 7.19 -8.57
N LEU A 165 -18.01 7.60 -7.56
CA LEU A 165 -19.46 7.36 -7.50
C LEU A 165 -20.29 8.54 -8.01
N ALA A 166 -19.88 9.76 -7.71
CA ALA A 166 -20.58 10.97 -8.10
C ALA A 166 -19.63 12.17 -8.05
N LYS A 167 -20.04 13.27 -8.70
CA LYS A 167 -19.38 14.58 -8.64
C LYS A 167 -20.43 15.61 -8.27
N GLU A 168 -20.19 16.38 -7.23
CA GLU A 168 -21.13 17.34 -6.67
C GLU A 168 -20.38 18.57 -6.18
N GLY A 169 -20.74 19.73 -6.73
CA GLY A 169 -20.01 20.99 -6.48
C GLY A 169 -18.52 20.83 -6.76
N ASP A 170 -17.67 21.20 -5.79
CA ASP A 170 -16.21 21.09 -5.89
C ASP A 170 -15.64 19.73 -5.47
N TYR A 171 -16.49 18.75 -5.14
CA TYR A 171 -16.07 17.47 -4.60
C TYR A 171 -16.56 16.27 -5.42
N ALA A 172 -15.75 15.22 -5.40
CA ALA A 172 -16.06 13.89 -5.89
C ALA A 172 -16.34 12.96 -4.71
N HIS A 173 -17.37 12.14 -4.87
CA HIS A 173 -17.71 11.04 -3.97
C HIS A 173 -16.90 9.81 -4.38
N VAL A 174 -15.95 9.39 -3.55
CA VAL A 174 -15.08 8.25 -3.86
C VAL A 174 -15.30 7.13 -2.84
N ARG A 175 -15.62 5.94 -3.35
CA ARG A 175 -15.67 4.71 -2.54
C ARG A 175 -14.27 4.15 -2.41
N LEU A 176 -13.74 4.16 -1.19
CA LEU A 176 -12.41 3.64 -0.86
C LEU A 176 -12.44 2.10 -0.73
N PRO A 177 -11.29 1.40 -0.82
CA PRO A 177 -11.20 -0.05 -0.62
C PRO A 177 -11.75 -0.53 0.73
N SER A 178 -11.76 0.35 1.74
CA SER A 178 -12.35 0.05 3.05
C SER A 178 -13.88 0.05 3.08
N GLY A 179 -14.55 0.45 2.00
CA GLY A 179 -15.99 0.70 1.96
C GLY A 179 -16.40 2.10 2.45
N GLU A 180 -15.49 2.89 3.01
CA GLU A 180 -15.75 4.32 3.32
C GLU A 180 -16.05 5.11 2.04
N ILE A 181 -17.12 5.91 2.06
CA ILE A 181 -17.41 6.90 1.02
C ILE A 181 -16.91 8.26 1.52
N ARG A 182 -15.99 8.85 0.75
CA ARG A 182 -15.26 10.04 1.13
C ARG A 182 -15.35 11.11 0.04
N LEU A 183 -15.52 12.36 0.46
CA LEU A 183 -15.43 13.54 -0.40
C LEU A 183 -13.96 13.88 -0.66
N ILE A 184 -13.60 14.02 -1.93
CA ILE A 184 -12.27 14.40 -2.40
C ILE A 184 -12.42 15.55 -3.39
N HIS A 185 -11.58 16.58 -3.30
CA HIS A 185 -11.67 17.75 -4.17
C HIS A 185 -11.51 17.37 -5.64
N LEU A 186 -12.29 17.97 -6.55
CA LEU A 186 -12.32 17.62 -7.97
C LEU A 186 -10.98 17.84 -8.70
N ASN A 187 -10.17 18.79 -8.24
CA ASN A 187 -8.82 19.04 -8.76
C ASN A 187 -7.75 18.06 -8.24
N CYS A 188 -8.09 17.11 -7.37
CA CYS A 188 -7.16 16.05 -6.97
C CYS A 188 -6.88 15.12 -8.15
N MET A 189 -5.62 14.72 -8.33
CA MET A 189 -5.24 13.74 -9.34
C MET A 189 -5.56 12.31 -8.90
N ALA A 190 -5.91 11.47 -9.87
CA ALA A 190 -6.01 10.02 -9.71
C ALA A 190 -5.56 9.31 -10.98
N THR A 191 -5.04 8.10 -10.84
CA THR A 191 -4.64 7.24 -11.97
C THR A 191 -5.75 6.26 -12.28
N ILE A 192 -6.09 6.10 -13.56
CA ILE A 192 -7.10 5.15 -14.03
C ILE A 192 -6.59 3.71 -13.87
N GLY A 193 -7.46 2.83 -13.39
CA GLY A 193 -7.21 1.41 -13.20
C GLY A 193 -7.02 1.00 -11.73
N GLN A 194 -6.73 -0.28 -11.53
CA GLN A 194 -6.44 -0.90 -10.24
C GLN A 194 -4.93 -1.06 -10.05
N VAL A 195 -4.43 -1.07 -8.82
CA VAL A 195 -3.00 -1.33 -8.56
C VAL A 195 -2.66 -2.80 -8.89
N SER A 196 -1.50 -3.03 -9.52
CA SER A 196 -0.94 -4.37 -9.84
C SER A 196 -0.80 -5.31 -8.64
N ASN A 197 -0.41 -6.56 -8.91
CA ASN A 197 -0.13 -7.61 -7.93
C ASN A 197 -1.36 -8.05 -7.11
N LEU A 198 -2.45 -8.42 -7.80
CA LEU A 198 -3.72 -8.78 -7.15
C LEU A 198 -3.57 -9.96 -6.18
N ASP A 199 -2.79 -10.97 -6.54
CA ASP A 199 -2.60 -12.19 -5.74
C ASP A 199 -1.71 -11.99 -4.50
N HIS A 200 -1.28 -10.77 -4.19
CA HIS A 200 -0.43 -10.49 -3.04
C HIS A 200 -1.05 -10.96 -1.71
N GLU A 201 -2.37 -10.83 -1.56
CA GLU A 201 -3.08 -11.22 -0.34
C GLU A 201 -3.16 -12.74 -0.13
N ASN A 202 -3.11 -13.50 -1.22
CA ASN A 202 -3.22 -14.95 -1.22
C ASN A 202 -1.88 -15.65 -0.92
N ILE A 203 -0.80 -14.89 -0.69
CA ILE A 203 0.53 -15.44 -0.40
C ILE A 203 0.60 -15.94 1.04
N SER A 204 0.82 -17.24 1.20
CA SER A 204 1.17 -17.85 2.48
C SER A 204 2.67 -17.83 2.70
N LEU A 205 3.09 -17.31 3.87
CA LEU A 205 4.50 -17.26 4.23
C LEU A 205 5.10 -18.66 4.48
N GLY A 206 4.28 -19.61 4.95
CA GLY A 206 4.63 -21.00 5.27
C GLY A 206 5.54 -21.20 6.48
N LYS A 207 6.42 -20.24 6.80
CA LYS A 207 7.39 -20.35 7.90
C LYS A 207 7.69 -19.04 8.61
N ALA A 208 8.03 -19.14 9.91
CA ALA A 208 8.41 -18.00 10.73
C ALA A 208 9.61 -17.23 10.15
N GLY A 209 10.60 -17.93 9.57
CA GLY A 209 11.78 -17.31 8.96
C GLY A 209 11.44 -16.31 7.86
N ARG A 210 10.41 -16.55 7.04
CA ARG A 210 10.00 -15.62 5.98
C ARG A 210 9.40 -14.33 6.57
N LYS A 211 8.68 -14.43 7.69
CA LYS A 211 8.21 -13.27 8.47
C LYS A 211 9.38 -12.45 9.02
N ARG A 212 10.46 -13.12 9.46
CA ARG A 212 11.70 -12.45 9.90
C ARG A 212 12.41 -11.71 8.76
N TRP A 213 12.44 -12.28 7.55
CA TRP A 213 13.01 -11.62 6.36
C TRP A 213 12.27 -10.32 5.98
N LEU A 214 10.98 -10.25 6.29
CA LEU A 214 10.17 -9.03 6.14
C LEU A 214 10.46 -7.97 7.20
N GLY A 215 11.28 -8.26 8.22
CA GLY A 215 11.60 -7.36 9.32
C GLY A 215 10.56 -7.36 10.43
N ILE A 216 9.71 -8.40 10.50
CA ILE A 216 8.67 -8.55 11.51
C ILE A 216 9.19 -9.53 12.58
N ARG A 217 9.30 -9.05 13.82
CA ARG A 217 9.68 -9.85 14.98
C ARG A 217 8.46 -10.60 15.55
N PRO A 218 8.67 -11.64 16.37
CA PRO A 218 7.57 -12.36 17.03
C PRO A 218 6.72 -11.41 17.90
N THR A 219 5.43 -11.75 18.02
CA THR A 219 4.49 -11.09 18.93
C THR A 219 4.25 -12.02 20.11
N THR A 220 4.62 -11.59 21.31
CA THR A 220 4.23 -12.29 22.55
C THR A 220 2.81 -11.90 22.91
N ARG A 221 1.97 -12.88 23.23
CA ARG A 221 0.58 -12.65 23.66
C ARG A 221 0.59 -12.01 25.05
N GLY A 222 -0.31 -11.06 25.32
CA GLY A 222 -0.41 -10.42 26.63
C GLY A 222 -0.67 -11.40 27.78
N ILE A 223 -1.43 -12.47 27.49
CA ILE A 223 -1.74 -13.55 28.46
C ILE A 223 -0.54 -14.42 28.84
N ALA A 224 0.57 -14.31 28.10
CA ALA A 224 1.80 -15.03 28.37
C ALA A 224 2.83 -14.15 29.12
N MET A 225 2.37 -13.03 29.70
CA MET A 225 3.20 -12.07 30.43
C MET A 225 2.79 -12.03 31.90
N ASN A 226 3.55 -11.30 32.73
CA ASN A 226 3.19 -11.06 34.12
C ASN A 226 2.26 -9.82 34.25
N PRO A 227 1.57 -9.65 35.40
CA PRO A 227 0.66 -8.51 35.61
C PRO A 227 1.31 -7.14 35.40
N ILE A 228 2.61 -7.01 35.66
CA ILE A 228 3.37 -5.77 35.48
C ILE A 228 3.55 -5.38 34.00
N ASP A 229 3.55 -6.36 33.09
CA ASP A 229 3.86 -6.15 31.67
C ASP A 229 2.61 -5.87 30.81
N HIS A 230 1.48 -6.48 31.19
CA HIS A 230 0.25 -6.41 30.42
C HIS A 230 -0.98 -6.58 31.31
N PRO A 231 -2.10 -5.89 31.03
CA PRO A 231 -3.38 -6.09 31.73
C PRO A 231 -3.99 -7.51 31.66
N HIS A 232 -3.38 -8.40 30.87
CA HIS A 232 -3.81 -9.80 30.72
C HIS A 232 -2.84 -10.77 31.38
N GLY A 233 -1.74 -10.28 31.93
CA GLY A 233 -0.71 -11.11 32.52
C GLY A 233 -1.09 -11.61 33.91
N GLY A 234 -0.44 -12.71 34.30
CA GLY A 234 -0.65 -13.39 35.59
C GLY A 234 -1.76 -14.44 35.61
N GLY A 235 -2.07 -14.89 36.83
CA GLY A 235 -2.90 -16.06 37.09
C GLY A 235 -2.08 -17.36 37.10
N GLU A 236 -2.46 -18.30 37.97
CA GLU A 236 -1.88 -19.64 37.97
C GLU A 236 -2.41 -20.46 36.78
N GLY A 237 -1.50 -21.13 36.07
CA GLY A 237 -1.85 -21.86 34.86
C GLY A 237 -2.37 -20.96 33.73
N ARG A 238 -3.22 -21.51 32.85
CA ARG A 238 -3.80 -20.76 31.72
C ARG A 238 -5.14 -20.13 32.13
N SER A 239 -5.12 -18.82 32.36
CA SER A 239 -6.33 -18.02 32.65
C SER A 239 -7.04 -17.53 31.38
N LYS A 240 -8.30 -17.09 31.51
CA LYS A 240 -9.10 -16.40 30.47
C LYS A 240 -8.72 -14.92 30.34
N GLY A 241 -8.08 -14.35 31.37
CA GLY A 241 -7.69 -12.93 31.45
C GLY A 241 -8.88 -11.98 31.64
N ASN A 242 -8.57 -10.68 31.71
CA ASN A 242 -9.53 -9.58 31.82
C ASN A 242 -10.19 -9.25 30.46
N HIS A 243 -11.10 -8.27 30.45
CA HIS A 243 -11.61 -7.68 29.21
C HIS A 243 -10.46 -7.39 28.22
N PRO A 244 -10.60 -7.75 26.93
CA PRO A 244 -9.51 -7.57 25.97
C PRO A 244 -9.06 -6.11 25.85
N GLN A 245 -7.81 -5.87 26.26
CA GLN A 245 -7.17 -4.57 26.31
C GLN A 245 -5.84 -4.62 25.57
N THR A 246 -5.40 -3.45 25.12
CA THR A 246 -4.05 -3.21 24.64
C THR A 246 -3.06 -3.22 25.83
N PRO A 247 -1.74 -3.28 25.59
CA PRO A 247 -0.76 -3.17 26.67
C PRO A 247 -0.86 -1.87 27.48
N TRP A 248 -1.51 -0.85 26.94
CA TRP A 248 -1.74 0.44 27.59
C TRP A 248 -3.13 0.55 28.23
N GLY A 249 -3.84 -0.57 28.43
CA GLY A 249 -5.13 -0.61 29.12
C GLY A 249 -6.36 -0.19 28.28
N GLN A 250 -6.17 0.30 27.05
CA GLN A 250 -7.29 0.67 26.19
C GLN A 250 -8.04 -0.58 25.67
N PRO A 251 -9.39 -0.63 25.67
CA PRO A 251 -10.14 -1.77 25.13
C PRO A 251 -9.83 -2.01 23.64
N THR A 252 -9.66 -3.27 23.24
CA THR A 252 -9.27 -3.65 21.86
C THR A 252 -10.41 -4.19 21.00
N LEU A 253 -11.58 -4.47 21.57
CA LEU A 253 -12.76 -4.97 20.86
C LEU A 253 -13.84 -3.90 20.83
N GLY A 254 -14.32 -3.52 19.64
CA GLY A 254 -15.43 -2.59 19.43
C GLY A 254 -15.16 -1.10 19.73
N TYR A 255 -14.12 -0.78 20.52
CA TYR A 255 -13.81 0.60 20.91
C TYR A 255 -13.39 1.48 19.72
N LYS A 256 -14.14 2.57 19.48
CA LYS A 256 -13.87 3.52 18.39
C LYS A 256 -12.76 4.51 18.78
N THR A 257 -11.63 4.48 18.08
CA THR A 257 -10.45 5.31 18.38
C THR A 257 -10.36 6.61 17.55
N ARG A 258 -11.06 6.69 16.41
CA ARG A 258 -11.02 7.86 15.52
C ARG A 258 -11.65 9.07 16.21
N ARG A 259 -10.86 10.12 16.42
CA ARG A 259 -11.30 11.43 16.94
C ARG A 259 -10.68 12.54 16.09
N ASN A 260 -11.35 12.95 15.01
CA ASN A 260 -10.82 14.02 14.14
C ASN A 260 -11.94 14.82 13.46
N ARG A 261 -12.57 15.71 14.25
CA ARG A 261 -13.69 16.57 13.84
C ARG A 261 -13.42 17.35 12.54
N ARG A 262 -12.19 17.84 12.37
CA ARG A 262 -11.76 18.61 11.17
C ARG A 262 -12.00 17.85 9.86
N THR A 263 -11.90 16.53 9.88
CA THR A 263 -11.98 15.70 8.67
C THR A 263 -13.28 14.91 8.56
N ASP A 264 -14.14 14.96 9.57
CA ASP A 264 -15.39 14.20 9.60
C ASP A 264 -16.39 14.75 8.57
N ARG A 265 -16.38 16.06 8.28
CA ARG A 265 -17.18 16.68 7.20
C ARG A 265 -16.94 16.11 5.81
N PHE A 266 -15.81 15.45 5.59
CA PHE A 266 -15.46 14.84 4.29
C PHE A 266 -15.83 13.36 4.22
N ILE A 267 -16.46 12.79 5.24
CA ILE A 267 -16.85 11.39 5.29
C ILE A 267 -18.36 11.32 5.24
N ILE A 268 -18.89 10.68 4.21
CA ILE A 268 -20.33 10.50 4.02
C ILE A 268 -20.79 9.22 4.67
N GLN A 269 -20.06 8.13 4.38
CA GLN A 269 -20.35 6.82 4.94
C GLN A 269 -19.09 6.23 5.52
N ARG A 270 -19.14 5.81 6.79
CA ARG A 270 -18.03 5.08 7.42
C ARG A 270 -17.91 3.67 6.84
N ARG A 271 -16.70 3.13 6.85
CA ARG A 271 -16.45 1.71 6.57
C ARG A 271 -17.37 0.82 7.42
N LYS A 272 -17.87 -0.26 6.81
CA LYS A 272 -18.60 -1.32 7.49
C LYS A 272 -17.62 -2.26 8.20
#